data_AF-A0A103YJU0-F1
#
_entry.id   AF-A0A103YJU0-F1
#
_cell.length_a   1.000
_cell.length_b   1.000
_cell.length_c   1.000
_cell.angle_alpha   90.00
_cell.angle_beta   90.00
_cell.angle_gamma   90.00
#
_symmetry.space_group_name_H-M   'P 1'
#
loop_
_entity.id
_entity.type
_entity.pdbx_description
1 polymer ?
#
loop_
_entity_poly.entity_id
_entity_poly.type
_entity_poly.pdbx_seq_one_letter_code
_entity_poly.pdbx_strand_id
1 'polypeptide(L)'
;MVLAAVYKALNEQHVLLEGTLLKPNMVTPGSDSPKVTPEEIAEYTVTALRRTVPAAVPGVVFLSGGQSEEEATVNLNAMNKLEVLKPWTLSFSFGRALQSSTLKTWGGKKENVAAAQAGFLARCKANSEATLGKYGGDGAGGLASESLYVKEYKY
;
A
#
# COMPACT_ATOMS: atom_id res chain seq x y z
N MET A 1 17.64 -0.72 12.89
CA MET A 1 16.66 -0.51 11.81
C MET A 1 16.06 -1.85 11.42
N VAL A 2 14.72 -1.98 11.43
CA VAL A 2 14.01 -3.28 11.36
C VAL A 2 14.35 -4.08 10.09
N LEU A 3 14.26 -3.46 8.91
CA LEU A 3 14.51 -4.16 7.64
C LEU A 3 15.94 -4.70 7.52
N ALA A 4 16.94 -3.99 8.04
CA ALA A 4 18.32 -4.49 8.06
C ALA A 4 18.46 -5.77 8.90
N ALA A 5 17.76 -5.84 10.05
CA ALA A 5 17.73 -7.05 10.87
C ALA A 5 16.99 -8.20 10.18
N VAL A 6 15.90 -7.89 9.46
CA VAL A 6 15.16 -8.89 8.66
C VAL A 6 16.05 -9.50 7.58
N TYR A 7 16.72 -8.70 6.75
CA TYR A 7 17.57 -9.24 5.69
C TYR A 7 18.82 -9.94 6.21
N LYS A 8 19.37 -9.52 7.36
CA LYS A 8 20.41 -10.29 8.07
C LYS A 8 19.89 -11.68 8.45
N ALA A 9 18.72 -11.76 9.09
CA ALA A 9 18.13 -13.03 9.49
C ALA A 9 17.81 -13.94 8.28
N LEU A 10 17.26 -13.38 7.20
CA LEU A 10 16.98 -14.13 5.96
C LEU A 10 18.28 -14.72 5.36
N ASN A 11 19.37 -13.96 5.36
CA ASN A 11 20.66 -14.43 4.88
C ASN A 11 21.23 -15.56 5.77
N GLU A 12 21.15 -15.40 7.10
CA GLU A 12 21.58 -16.42 8.06
C GLU A 12 20.78 -17.72 7.96
N GLN A 13 19.52 -17.65 7.51
CA GLN A 13 18.65 -18.80 7.26
C GLN A 13 18.71 -19.29 5.81
N HIS A 14 19.65 -18.78 5.00
CA HIS A 14 19.87 -19.18 3.61
C HIS A 14 18.62 -19.04 2.72
N VAL A 15 17.78 -18.03 2.99
CA VAL A 15 16.58 -17.76 2.18
C VAL A 15 16.96 -17.21 0.81
N LEU A 16 16.42 -17.83 -0.25
CA LEU A 16 16.55 -17.38 -1.63
C LEU A 16 15.69 -16.12 -1.87
N LEU A 17 16.30 -14.94 -1.91
CA LEU A 17 15.58 -13.66 -1.98
C LEU A 17 14.77 -13.48 -3.26
N GLU A 18 15.23 -14.05 -4.37
CA GLU A 18 14.56 -14.05 -5.68
C GLU A 18 13.18 -14.73 -5.63
N GLY A 19 12.99 -15.65 -4.68
CA GLY A 19 11.72 -16.32 -4.41
C GLY A 19 10.86 -15.66 -3.33
N THR A 20 11.21 -14.46 -2.86
CA THR A 20 10.50 -13.78 -1.77
C THR A 20 9.72 -12.55 -2.24
N LEU A 21 8.82 -12.07 -1.38
CA LEU A 21 8.25 -10.73 -1.47
C LEU A 21 8.38 -10.07 -0.09
N LEU A 22 8.58 -8.75 -0.07
CA LEU A 22 8.53 -7.98 1.17
C LEU A 22 7.17 -7.30 1.28
N LYS A 23 6.50 -7.43 2.43
CA LYS A 23 5.28 -6.68 2.77
C LYS A 23 5.53 -5.73 3.94
N PRO A 24 6.09 -4.53 3.69
CA PRO A 24 6.36 -3.56 4.75
C PRO A 24 5.19 -2.56 4.87
N ASN A 25 5.19 -1.80 5.96
CA ASN A 25 4.47 -0.53 6.02
C ASN A 25 5.13 0.52 5.12
N MET A 26 4.33 1.48 4.64
CA MET A 26 4.88 2.75 4.14
C MET A 26 5.48 3.53 5.33
N VAL A 27 6.45 4.40 5.07
CA VAL A 27 7.01 5.29 6.09
C VAL A 27 6.11 6.51 6.19
N THR A 28 5.31 6.56 7.25
CA THR A 28 4.33 7.61 7.50
C THR A 28 4.54 8.21 8.89
N PRO A 29 4.03 9.42 9.16
CA PRO A 29 3.87 9.91 10.52
C PRO A 29 3.03 8.95 11.37
N GLY A 30 3.15 9.09 12.70
CA GLY A 30 2.28 8.38 13.63
C GLY A 30 0.82 8.82 13.48
N SER A 31 -0.13 8.00 13.94
CA SER A 31 -1.57 8.28 13.81
C SER A 31 -2.01 9.59 14.46
N ASP A 32 -1.29 10.03 15.50
CA ASP A 32 -1.58 11.26 16.25
C ASP A 32 -0.72 12.45 15.77
N SER A 33 0.09 12.25 14.73
CA SER A 33 0.91 13.29 14.11
C SER A 33 0.16 13.98 12.96
N PRO A 34 0.54 15.22 12.60
CA PRO A 34 0.02 15.85 11.39
C PRO A 34 0.24 14.99 10.14
N LYS A 35 -0.72 15.01 9.23
CA LYS A 35 -0.57 14.38 7.92
C LYS A 35 0.49 15.13 7.10
N VAL A 36 1.17 14.38 6.25
CA VAL A 36 2.18 14.90 5.29
C VAL A 36 1.76 14.54 3.87
N THR A 37 2.46 15.09 2.89
CA THR A 37 2.13 14.87 1.48
C THR A 37 2.49 13.44 1.02
N PRO A 38 1.81 12.91 -0.02
CA PRO A 38 2.20 11.64 -0.63
C PRO A 38 3.64 11.61 -1.14
N GLU A 39 4.15 12.75 -1.62
CA GLU A 39 5.53 12.91 -2.10
C GLU A 39 6.54 12.73 -0.97
N GLU A 40 6.27 13.28 0.22
CA GLU A 40 7.12 13.12 1.40
C GLU A 40 7.12 11.66 1.87
N ILE A 41 5.94 11.02 1.94
CA ILE A 41 5.82 9.58 2.25
C ILE A 41 6.62 8.75 1.24
N ALA A 42 6.54 9.10 -0.04
CA ALA A 42 7.25 8.40 -1.09
C ALA A 42 8.77 8.51 -0.93
N GLU A 43 9.29 9.71 -0.68
CA GLU A 43 10.72 9.95 -0.48
C GLU A 43 11.27 9.12 0.68
N TYR A 44 10.65 9.22 1.86
CA TYR A 44 11.10 8.48 3.03
C TYR A 44 10.96 6.97 2.87
N THR A 45 9.87 6.50 2.25
CA THR A 45 9.64 5.07 2.04
C THR A 45 10.67 4.48 1.08
N VAL A 46 10.83 5.07 -0.10
CA VAL A 46 11.79 4.58 -1.10
C VAL A 46 13.23 4.69 -0.59
N THR A 47 13.56 5.75 0.16
CA THR A 47 14.89 5.89 0.79
C THR A 47 15.16 4.78 1.80
N ALA A 48 14.19 4.45 2.65
CA ALA A 48 14.34 3.36 3.62
C ALA A 48 14.55 2.01 2.94
N LEU A 49 13.80 1.72 1.87
CA LEU A 49 13.97 0.49 1.09
C LEU A 49 15.35 0.45 0.42
N ARG A 50 15.77 1.53 -0.25
CA ARG A 50 17.10 1.63 -0.89
C ARG A 50 18.27 1.45 0.07
N ARG A 51 18.09 1.77 1.35
CA ARG A 51 19.12 1.60 2.38
C ARG A 51 19.16 0.19 2.99
N THR A 52 18.20 -0.69 2.69
CA THR A 52 18.05 -1.95 3.44
C THR A 52 17.66 -3.17 2.64
N VAL A 53 16.94 -3.02 1.53
CA VAL A 53 16.46 -4.13 0.71
C VAL A 53 17.52 -4.49 -0.33
N PRO A 54 17.92 -5.76 -0.48
CA PRO A 54 18.78 -6.19 -1.58
C PRO A 54 18.04 -6.21 -2.92
N ALA A 55 18.72 -5.86 -4.01
CA ALA A 55 18.13 -5.85 -5.36
C ALA A 55 17.64 -7.22 -5.88
N ALA A 56 18.07 -8.32 -5.25
CA ALA A 56 17.63 -9.68 -5.59
C ALA A 56 16.15 -9.95 -5.25
N VAL A 57 15.55 -9.18 -4.35
CA VAL A 57 14.11 -9.27 -4.09
C VAL A 57 13.36 -8.86 -5.37
N PRO A 58 12.31 -9.56 -5.83
CA PRO A 58 11.59 -9.17 -7.05
C PRO A 58 10.59 -8.03 -6.82
N GLY A 59 10.01 -7.93 -5.62
CA GLY A 59 8.95 -6.96 -5.35
C GLY A 59 8.68 -6.65 -3.88
N VAL A 60 8.16 -5.45 -3.67
CA VAL A 60 7.68 -4.92 -2.39
C VAL A 60 6.18 -4.66 -2.53
N VAL A 61 5.37 -5.34 -1.73
CA VAL A 61 3.91 -5.29 -1.75
C VAL A 61 3.38 -4.65 -0.48
N PHE A 62 3.15 -3.34 -0.50
CA PHE A 62 2.84 -2.58 0.73
C PHE A 62 1.53 -3.02 1.39
N LEU A 63 1.52 -3.06 2.72
CA LEU A 63 0.27 -3.08 3.49
C LEU A 63 -0.32 -1.67 3.57
N SER A 64 -1.64 -1.54 3.58
CA SER A 64 -2.31 -0.23 3.67
C SER A 64 -2.32 0.34 5.10
N GLY A 65 -2.19 -0.51 6.11
CA GLY A 65 -2.28 -0.08 7.51
C GLY A 65 -3.65 0.54 7.79
N GLY A 66 -3.66 1.70 8.47
CA GLY A 66 -4.86 2.49 8.77
C GLY A 66 -5.22 3.56 7.74
N GLN A 67 -4.48 3.63 6.62
CA GLN A 67 -4.75 4.59 5.55
C GLN A 67 -6.15 4.36 4.95
N SER A 68 -6.76 5.44 4.46
CA SER A 68 -7.97 5.32 3.63
C SER A 68 -7.68 4.61 2.31
N GLU A 69 -8.73 4.20 1.58
CA GLU A 69 -8.56 3.57 0.27
C GLU A 69 -7.85 4.51 -0.71
N GLU A 70 -8.22 5.80 -0.69
CA GLU A 70 -7.62 6.82 -1.53
C GLU A 70 -6.19 7.15 -1.11
N GLU A 71 -5.94 7.33 0.20
CA GLU A 71 -4.62 7.65 0.75
C GLU A 71 -3.59 6.57 0.40
N ALA A 72 -3.95 5.29 0.53
CA ALA A 72 -3.09 4.18 0.15
C ALA A 72 -2.75 4.19 -1.35
N THR A 73 -3.73 4.55 -2.19
CA THR A 73 -3.57 4.63 -3.65
C THR A 73 -2.65 5.77 -4.05
N VAL A 74 -2.87 6.99 -3.51
CA VAL A 74 -2.04 8.16 -3.87
C VAL A 74 -0.60 8.04 -3.36
N ASN A 75 -0.39 7.45 -2.17
CA ASN A 75 0.95 7.21 -1.65
C ASN A 75 1.71 6.18 -2.49
N LEU A 76 1.05 5.09 -2.90
CA LEU A 76 1.64 4.12 -3.84
C LEU A 76 1.98 4.77 -5.20
N ASN A 77 1.10 5.62 -5.70
CA ASN A 77 1.31 6.33 -6.95
C ASN A 77 2.52 7.27 -6.87
N ALA A 78 2.64 8.04 -5.78
CA ALA A 78 3.78 8.93 -5.56
C ALA A 78 5.12 8.18 -5.50
N MET A 79 5.16 7.01 -4.82
CA MET A 79 6.35 6.15 -4.81
C MET A 79 6.76 5.68 -6.21
N ASN A 80 5.80 5.33 -7.06
CA ASN A 80 6.08 4.89 -8.42
C ASN A 80 6.47 6.05 -9.34
N LYS A 81 5.94 7.26 -9.14
CA LYS A 81 6.35 8.49 -9.84
C LYS A 81 7.74 9.00 -9.47
N LEU A 82 8.22 8.73 -8.25
CA LEU A 82 9.51 9.24 -7.77
C LEU A 82 10.68 8.82 -8.67
N GLU A 83 11.38 9.77 -9.28
CA GLU A 83 12.45 9.50 -10.26
C GLU A 83 13.78 9.13 -9.60
N VAL A 84 13.82 7.93 -9.03
CA VAL A 84 15.04 7.34 -8.45
C VAL A 84 15.11 5.85 -8.80
N LEU A 85 16.33 5.29 -8.86
CA LEU A 85 16.51 3.84 -9.04
C LEU A 85 15.74 3.06 -7.98
N LYS A 86 14.83 2.20 -8.43
CA LYS A 86 14.04 1.25 -7.64
C LYS A 86 14.21 -0.11 -8.30
N PRO A 87 15.16 -0.96 -7.85
CA PRO A 87 15.42 -2.25 -8.48
C PRO A 87 14.33 -3.30 -8.20
N TRP A 88 13.28 -2.93 -7.45
CA TRP A 88 12.12 -3.76 -7.10
C TRP A 88 10.87 -3.22 -7.76
N THR A 89 9.93 -4.12 -8.06
CA THR A 89 8.54 -3.69 -8.32
C THR A 89 7.92 -3.17 -7.01
N LEU A 90 7.35 -1.96 -7.03
CA LEU A 90 6.57 -1.43 -5.92
C LEU A 90 5.07 -1.59 -6.20
N SER A 91 4.41 -2.44 -5.42
CA SER A 91 3.01 -2.81 -5.61
C SER A 91 2.26 -2.86 -4.27
N PHE A 92 1.04 -3.39 -4.26
CA PHE A 92 0.15 -3.40 -3.10
C PHE A 92 -0.21 -4.82 -2.64
N SER A 93 -0.40 -4.97 -1.33
CA SER A 93 -1.06 -6.10 -0.67
C SER A 93 -2.08 -5.55 0.32
N PHE A 94 -3.14 -4.94 -0.23
CA PHE A 94 -4.15 -4.21 0.53
C PHE A 94 -5.35 -5.08 0.90
N GLY A 95 -5.74 -5.02 2.17
CA GLY A 95 -7.01 -5.55 2.67
C GLY A 95 -8.04 -4.42 2.75
N ARG A 96 -8.03 -3.68 3.87
CA ARG A 96 -8.98 -2.58 4.13
C ARG A 96 -9.04 -1.53 3.01
N ALA A 97 -7.89 -1.10 2.48
CA ALA A 97 -7.83 -0.10 1.41
C ALA A 97 -8.39 -0.56 0.05
N LEU A 98 -8.78 -1.84 -0.07
CA LEU A 98 -9.36 -2.41 -1.29
C LEU A 98 -10.83 -2.83 -1.08
N GLN A 99 -11.22 -3.12 0.17
CA GLN A 99 -12.49 -3.76 0.49
C GLN A 99 -13.47 -2.89 1.31
N SER A 100 -13.03 -1.76 1.89
CA SER A 100 -13.86 -1.01 2.84
C SER A 100 -15.13 -0.45 2.19
N SER A 101 -15.01 0.26 1.07
CA SER A 101 -16.17 0.77 0.32
C SER A 101 -17.03 -0.39 -0.21
N THR A 102 -16.38 -1.45 -0.70
CA THR A 102 -17.04 -2.66 -1.22
C THR A 102 -17.95 -3.29 -0.16
N LEU A 103 -17.44 -3.51 1.05
CA LEU A 103 -18.19 -4.11 2.16
C LEU A 103 -19.34 -3.22 2.61
N LYS A 104 -19.13 -1.90 2.68
CA LYS A 104 -20.17 -0.92 3.02
C LYS A 104 -21.29 -0.88 1.98
N THR A 105 -20.94 -0.89 0.68
CA THR A 105 -21.93 -0.92 -0.41
C THR A 105 -22.69 -2.24 -0.41
N TRP A 106 -22.01 -3.37 -0.20
CA TRP A 106 -22.66 -4.68 -0.17
C TRP A 106 -23.67 -4.79 0.99
N GLY A 107 -23.25 -4.44 2.21
CA GLY A 107 -24.11 -4.49 3.40
C GLY A 107 -24.72 -5.88 3.69
N GLY A 108 -24.13 -6.95 3.15
CA GLY A 108 -24.64 -8.32 3.27
C GLY A 108 -25.87 -8.63 2.38
N LYS A 109 -26.28 -7.70 1.51
CA LYS A 109 -27.51 -7.77 0.72
C LYS A 109 -27.24 -8.30 -0.70
N LYS A 110 -28.01 -9.30 -1.16
CA LYS A 110 -27.80 -9.92 -2.47
C LYS A 110 -28.03 -8.94 -3.62
N GLU A 111 -29.01 -8.05 -3.45
CA GLU A 111 -29.35 -6.98 -4.40
C GLU A 111 -28.19 -5.98 -4.63
N ASN A 112 -27.25 -5.86 -3.68
CA ASN A 112 -26.13 -4.92 -3.76
C ASN A 112 -24.83 -5.54 -4.34
N VAL A 113 -24.82 -6.83 -4.68
CA VAL A 113 -23.59 -7.52 -5.11
C VAL A 113 -22.97 -6.85 -6.34
N ALA A 114 -23.77 -6.51 -7.34
CA ALA A 114 -23.27 -5.87 -8.57
C ALA A 114 -22.65 -4.49 -8.28
N ALA A 115 -23.30 -3.68 -7.43
CA ALA A 115 -22.80 -2.37 -7.03
C ALA A 115 -21.48 -2.47 -6.22
N ALA A 116 -21.40 -3.44 -5.31
CA ALA A 116 -20.19 -3.69 -4.53
C ALA A 116 -19.02 -4.16 -5.42
N GLN A 117 -19.27 -5.08 -6.35
CA GLN A 117 -18.26 -5.54 -7.31
C GLN A 117 -17.75 -4.41 -8.21
N ALA A 118 -18.63 -3.50 -8.64
CA ALA A 118 -18.24 -2.32 -9.41
C ALA A 118 -17.31 -1.40 -8.60
N GLY A 119 -17.62 -1.13 -7.33
CA GLY A 119 -16.76 -0.38 -6.42
C GLY A 119 -15.40 -1.05 -6.18
N PHE A 120 -15.40 -2.37 -5.96
CA PHE A 120 -14.18 -3.16 -5.81
C PHE A 120 -13.28 -3.07 -7.04
N LEU A 121 -13.85 -3.26 -8.23
CA LEU A 121 -13.11 -3.18 -9.49
C LEU A 121 -12.52 -1.78 -9.72
N ALA A 122 -13.23 -0.72 -9.33
CA ALA A 122 -12.71 0.64 -9.39
C ALA A 122 -11.47 0.82 -8.49
N ARG A 123 -11.47 0.24 -7.28
CA ARG A 123 -10.29 0.23 -6.40
C ARG A 123 -9.16 -0.64 -6.95
N CYS A 124 -9.46 -1.81 -7.53
CA CYS A 124 -8.45 -2.62 -8.22
C CYS A 124 -7.75 -1.84 -9.35
N LYS A 125 -8.52 -1.15 -10.19
CA LYS A 125 -7.99 -0.34 -11.30
C LYS A 125 -7.14 0.83 -10.79
N ALA A 126 -7.63 1.58 -9.81
CA ALA A 126 -6.91 2.70 -9.22
C ALA A 126 -5.54 2.27 -8.65
N ASN A 127 -5.51 1.18 -7.88
CA ASN A 127 -4.26 0.64 -7.35
C ASN A 127 -3.35 0.05 -8.44
N SER A 128 -3.92 -0.56 -9.48
CA SER A 128 -3.16 -1.03 -10.65
C SER A 128 -2.53 0.12 -11.44
N GLU A 129 -3.17 1.29 -11.52
CA GLU A 129 -2.58 2.47 -12.16
C GLU A 129 -1.53 3.12 -11.25
N ALA A 130 -1.71 3.06 -9.93
CA ALA A 130 -0.76 3.54 -8.96
C ALA A 130 0.57 2.76 -8.99
N THR A 131 0.57 1.46 -9.32
CA THR A 131 1.82 0.69 -9.53
C THR A 131 2.62 1.21 -10.73
N LEU A 132 1.95 1.84 -11.69
CA LEU A 132 2.57 2.43 -12.88
C LEU A 132 2.91 3.91 -12.71
N GLY A 133 2.57 4.51 -11.56
CA GLY A 133 2.69 5.96 -11.35
C GLY A 133 1.71 6.77 -12.23
N LYS A 134 0.61 6.15 -12.68
CA LYS A 134 -0.33 6.74 -13.64
C LYS A 134 -1.71 7.05 -13.06
N TYR A 135 -1.91 6.82 -11.77
CA TYR A 135 -3.21 7.10 -11.16
C TYR A 135 -3.48 8.62 -11.15
N GLY A 136 -4.64 9.00 -11.70
CA GLY A 136 -5.06 10.38 -11.94
C GLY A 136 -5.92 11.01 -10.84
N GLY A 137 -6.37 10.25 -9.83
CA GLY A 137 -7.20 10.76 -8.73
C GLY A 137 -8.71 10.59 -8.92
N ASP A 138 -9.16 9.99 -10.03
CA ASP A 138 -10.58 9.91 -10.41
C ASP A 138 -11.42 8.94 -9.56
N GLY A 139 -10.82 8.31 -8.56
CA GLY A 139 -11.44 7.26 -7.76
C GLY A 139 -11.82 7.64 -6.33
N ALA A 140 -11.65 8.91 -5.96
CA ALA A 140 -11.99 9.46 -4.64
C ALA A 140 -13.51 9.68 -4.45
N GLY A 141 -14.31 8.61 -4.47
CA GLY A 141 -15.69 8.66 -3.95
C GLY A 141 -15.70 8.79 -2.43
N GLY A 142 -16.73 9.41 -1.83
CA GLY A 142 -16.75 9.76 -0.39
C GLY A 142 -16.33 8.64 0.58
N LEU A 143 -16.79 7.40 0.36
CA LEU A 143 -16.43 6.24 1.19
C LEU A 143 -14.95 5.85 1.10
N ALA A 144 -14.28 6.14 -0.02
CA ALA A 144 -12.88 5.79 -0.26
C ALA A 144 -11.90 6.70 0.50
N SER A 145 -12.35 7.90 0.89
CA SER A 145 -11.55 8.88 1.62
C SER A 145 -11.60 8.70 3.14
N GLU A 146 -12.49 7.85 3.65
CA GLU A 146 -12.65 7.62 5.09
C GLU A 146 -11.43 6.90 5.68
N SER A 147 -10.93 7.41 6.81
CA SER A 147 -9.84 6.77 7.56
C SER A 147 -10.25 5.35 7.99
N LEU A 148 -9.33 4.41 7.84
CA LEU A 148 -9.55 3.00 8.20
C LEU A 148 -8.81 2.61 9.48
N TYR A 149 -8.20 3.58 10.15
CA TYR A 149 -7.54 3.37 11.43
C TYR A 149 -8.56 3.01 12.51
N VAL A 150 -8.25 1.97 13.28
CA VAL A 150 -9.03 1.55 14.45
C VAL A 150 -8.04 1.44 15.61
N LYS A 151 -8.24 2.26 16.64
CA LYS A 151 -7.44 2.22 17.86
C LYS A 151 -7.62 0.85 18.52
N GLU A 152 -6.53 0.20 18.90
CA GLU A 152 -6.54 -1.14 19.54
C GLU A 152 -7.23 -2.23 18.69
N TYR A 153 -7.06 -2.21 17.37
CA TYR A 153 -7.58 -3.26 16.49
C TYR A 153 -7.12 -4.67 16.95
N LYS A 154 -8.09 -5.57 17.15
CA LYS A 154 -7.86 -6.99 17.49
C LYS A 154 -8.24 -7.86 16.30
N TYR A 155 -7.37 -8.81 15.96
CA TYR A 155 -7.60 -9.81 14.91
C TYR A 155 -8.61 -10.86 15.35
#